data_AF-A0A6C0DYE5-F1
#
_entry.id   AF-A0A6C0DYE5-F1
#
_cell.length_a   1.000
_cell.length_b   1.000
_cell.length_c   1.000
_cell.angle_alpha   90.00
_cell.angle_beta   90.00
_cell.angle_gamma   90.00
#
_symmetry.space_group_name_H-M   'P 1'
#
loop_
_entity.id
_entity.type
_entity.pdbx_description
1 polymer ?
#
loop_
_entity_poly.entity_id
_entity_poly.type
_entity_poly.pdbx_seq_one_letter_code
_entity_poly.pdbx_strand_id
1 'polypeptide(L)'
;MKDNNITSLFSKANTISNGNESIQFLLIQRKDSLAFVEFIRGKYNPYEDEYLGRLLRGMTQKEQSSILSKSFEQLWHSVWGESSSVKSHKNDYDSSDKKFIIIKDRLPELIKSNPTKWTEPEWGFPKGRRNPHESDINCATREFQEETGLKRTDFTIIQNTYPISETFFGSNQVHYCHKYYIAICNTSVEVEMNMENLHMVREIGAIKWCTLDEATSKIRPDNVEKREILLKAGKIMRNFHPVHTNDLPRPIQHSYTP
;
A
#
# COMPACT_ATOMS: atom_id res chain seq x y z
N MET A 1 30.11 -22.62 53.64
CA MET A 1 29.19 -22.41 52.51
C MET A 1 29.44 -21.00 52.02
N LYS A 2 29.98 -20.85 50.80
CA LYS A 2 30.21 -19.55 50.16
C LYS A 2 29.05 -19.33 49.21
N ASP A 3 28.19 -18.37 49.52
CA ASP A 3 27.11 -17.96 48.63
C ASP A 3 27.71 -17.19 47.45
N ASN A 4 27.67 -17.82 46.28
CA ASN A 4 27.96 -17.19 45.01
C ASN A 4 26.80 -16.26 44.67
N ASN A 5 26.99 -14.96 44.91
CA ASN A 5 26.17 -13.90 44.31
C ASN A 5 26.36 -13.95 42.80
N ILE A 6 25.45 -14.63 42.10
CA ILE A 6 25.27 -14.47 40.65
C ILE A 6 24.61 -13.10 40.47
N THR A 7 25.43 -12.05 40.38
CA THR A 7 24.98 -10.77 39.84
C THR A 7 24.53 -10.98 38.40
N SER A 8 23.23 -10.82 38.16
CA SER A 8 22.62 -10.75 36.84
C SER A 8 23.44 -9.84 35.91
N LEU A 9 23.94 -10.41 34.80
CA LEU A 9 24.62 -9.71 33.71
C LEU A 9 23.73 -8.72 32.95
N PHE A 10 22.42 -8.73 33.22
CA PHE A 10 21.52 -7.76 32.63
C PHE A 10 21.44 -6.55 33.55
N SER A 11 22.10 -5.46 33.13
CA SER A 11 21.80 -4.12 33.61
C SER A 11 20.30 -3.93 33.59
N LYS A 12 19.72 -3.37 34.66
CA LYS A 12 18.35 -2.84 34.64
C LYS A 12 18.22 -2.04 33.34
N ALA A 13 17.37 -2.51 32.43
CA ALA A 13 17.20 -1.90 31.13
C ALA A 13 16.69 -0.48 31.36
N ASN A 14 17.61 0.48 31.38
CA ASN A 14 17.25 1.85 31.06
C ASN A 14 16.74 1.75 29.63
N THR A 15 15.43 1.79 29.44
CA THR A 15 14.83 2.00 28.13
C THR A 15 15.33 3.35 27.65
N ILE A 16 16.43 3.33 26.90
CA ILE A 16 16.92 4.48 26.17
C ILE A 16 15.81 4.80 25.16
N SER A 17 15.14 5.94 25.34
CA SER A 17 14.23 6.45 24.33
C SER A 17 15.06 6.75 23.09
N ASN A 18 14.79 6.06 22.00
CA ASN A 18 15.45 6.25 20.71
C ASN A 18 14.78 7.35 19.86
N GLY A 19 13.93 8.18 20.47
CA GLY A 19 13.20 9.24 19.77
C GLY A 19 12.10 8.76 18.81
N ASN A 20 11.79 7.46 18.82
CA ASN A 20 10.86 6.84 17.86
C ASN A 20 9.39 6.87 18.30
N GLU A 21 9.04 7.64 19.33
CA GLU A 21 7.67 7.79 19.81
C GLU A 21 6.77 8.55 18.81
N SER A 22 7.36 9.32 17.90
CA SER A 22 6.68 10.11 16.89
C SER A 22 6.84 9.57 15.45
N ILE A 23 7.15 8.28 15.29
CA ILE A 23 7.27 7.70 13.94
C ILE A 23 5.95 7.80 13.18
N GLN A 24 6.06 8.29 11.95
CA GLN A 24 4.98 8.28 10.97
C GLN A 24 5.28 7.29 9.85
N PHE A 25 4.22 6.75 9.26
CA PHE A 25 4.22 5.82 8.16
C PHE A 25 3.62 6.49 6.94
N LEU A 26 4.30 6.39 5.80
CA LEU A 26 3.78 6.88 4.54
C LEU A 26 2.71 5.92 4.02
N LEU A 27 1.48 6.41 3.88
CA LEU A 27 0.41 5.70 3.21
C LEU A 27 -0.04 6.44 1.95
N ILE A 28 -0.50 5.66 0.98
CA ILE A 28 -1.18 6.13 -0.21
C ILE A 28 -2.61 5.63 -0.21
N GLN A 29 -3.51 6.44 -0.75
CA GLN A 29 -4.89 6.09 -1.06
C GLN A 29 -4.98 5.74 -2.53
N ARG A 30 -5.66 4.64 -2.84
CA ARG A 30 -6.02 4.32 -4.23
C ARG A 30 -6.95 5.38 -4.80
N LYS A 31 -6.78 5.74 -6.07
CA LYS A 31 -7.73 6.61 -6.78
C LYS A 31 -9.15 6.03 -6.81
N ASP A 32 -9.21 4.73 -7.11
CA ASP A 32 -10.44 3.96 -7.26
C ASP A 32 -10.36 2.68 -6.41
N SER A 33 -11.47 2.32 -5.77
CA SER A 33 -11.53 1.12 -4.94
C SER A 33 -11.28 -0.15 -5.75
N LEU A 34 -10.72 -1.17 -5.10
CA LEU A 34 -10.47 -2.46 -5.76
C LEU A 34 -11.77 -3.06 -6.32
N ALA A 35 -12.87 -2.95 -5.56
CA ALA A 35 -14.16 -3.48 -5.96
C ALA A 35 -14.76 -2.71 -7.15
N PHE A 36 -14.60 -1.38 -7.20
CA PHE A 36 -15.05 -0.58 -8.33
C PHE A 36 -14.27 -0.91 -9.61
N VAL A 37 -12.94 -0.97 -9.55
CA VAL A 37 -12.11 -1.36 -10.70
C VAL A 37 -12.48 -2.76 -11.20
N GLU A 38 -12.70 -3.71 -10.30
CA GLU A 38 -13.09 -5.07 -10.66
C GLU A 38 -14.47 -5.13 -11.34
N PHE A 39 -15.43 -4.37 -10.80
CA PHE A 39 -16.76 -4.22 -11.36
C PHE A 39 -16.70 -3.61 -12.77
N ILE A 40 -15.98 -2.51 -12.99
CA ILE A 40 -15.88 -1.91 -14.32
C ILE A 40 -15.20 -2.86 -15.32
N ARG A 41 -14.25 -3.69 -14.87
CA ARG A 41 -13.62 -4.75 -15.69
C ARG A 41 -14.52 -5.95 -15.99
N GLY A 42 -15.78 -5.94 -15.53
CA GLY A 42 -16.74 -7.01 -15.76
C GLY A 42 -16.28 -8.37 -15.19
N LYS A 43 -15.45 -8.39 -14.14
CA LYS A 43 -14.94 -9.63 -13.53
C LYS A 43 -15.94 -10.21 -12.52
N TYR A 44 -17.21 -10.26 -12.92
CA TYR A 44 -18.30 -10.87 -12.17
C TYR A 44 -19.22 -11.65 -13.12
N ASN A 45 -20.06 -12.51 -12.55
CA ASN A 45 -21.22 -13.08 -13.24
C ASN A 45 -22.43 -12.15 -13.03
N PRO A 46 -23.09 -11.62 -14.08
CA PRO A 46 -24.21 -10.68 -13.93
C PRO A 46 -25.46 -11.31 -13.28
N TYR A 47 -25.49 -12.63 -13.11
CA TYR A 47 -26.57 -13.38 -12.47
C TYR A 47 -26.24 -13.80 -11.03
N GLU A 48 -25.09 -13.43 -10.49
CA GLU A 48 -24.65 -13.79 -9.14
C GLU A 48 -24.74 -12.59 -8.19
N ASP A 49 -25.94 -12.38 -7.65
CA ASP A 49 -26.27 -11.17 -6.87
C ASP A 49 -25.51 -11.09 -5.56
N GLU A 50 -25.16 -12.22 -4.97
CA GLU A 50 -24.33 -12.26 -3.77
C GLU A 50 -22.93 -11.68 -4.06
N TYR A 51 -22.33 -12.03 -5.19
CA TYR A 51 -21.03 -11.50 -5.59
C TYR A 51 -21.09 -10.03 -5.95
N LEU A 52 -22.10 -9.63 -6.73
CA LEU A 52 -22.36 -8.23 -7.02
C LEU A 52 -22.53 -7.42 -5.73
N GLY A 53 -23.30 -7.94 -4.77
CA GLY A 53 -23.46 -7.32 -3.46
C GLY A 53 -22.14 -7.16 -2.71
N ARG A 54 -21.23 -8.15 -2.77
CA ARG A 54 -19.87 -8.01 -2.20
C ARG A 54 -19.07 -6.89 -2.86
N LEU A 55 -19.08 -6.81 -4.19
CA LEU A 55 -18.41 -5.71 -4.92
C LEU A 55 -19.01 -4.35 -4.55
N LEU A 56 -20.34 -4.22 -4.56
CA LEU A 56 -21.04 -2.98 -4.24
C LEU A 56 -20.71 -2.50 -2.83
N ARG A 57 -20.68 -3.38 -1.82
CA ARG A 57 -20.28 -3.02 -0.44
C ARG A 57 -18.80 -2.63 -0.32
N GLY A 58 -17.95 -3.08 -1.25
CA GLY A 58 -16.53 -2.73 -1.32
C GLY A 58 -16.23 -1.39 -1.99
N MET A 59 -17.18 -0.85 -2.76
CA MET A 59 -17.06 0.46 -3.42
C MET A 59 -17.17 1.61 -2.42
N THR A 60 -16.86 2.83 -2.86
CA THR A 60 -17.21 4.06 -2.15
C THR A 60 -18.61 4.55 -2.50
N GLN A 61 -19.18 5.42 -1.67
CA GLN A 61 -20.47 6.07 -1.94
C GLN A 61 -20.46 6.85 -3.27
N LYS A 62 -19.33 7.50 -3.60
CA LYS A 62 -19.12 8.21 -4.87
C LYS A 62 -19.10 7.25 -6.06
N GLU A 63 -18.49 6.08 -5.91
CA GLU A 63 -18.45 5.05 -6.94
C GLU A 63 -19.83 4.42 -7.17
N GLN A 64 -20.57 4.10 -6.10
CA GLN A 64 -21.96 3.63 -6.20
C GLN A 64 -22.86 4.67 -6.91
N SER A 65 -22.69 5.95 -6.58
CA SER A 65 -23.41 7.03 -7.25
C SER A 65 -23.01 7.12 -8.73
N SER A 66 -21.73 6.94 -9.04
CA SER A 66 -21.22 7.00 -10.41
C SER A 66 -21.79 5.89 -11.30
N ILE A 67 -21.88 4.64 -10.81
CA ILE A 67 -22.43 3.54 -11.62
C ILE A 67 -23.93 3.67 -11.89
N LEU A 68 -24.66 4.45 -11.07
CA LEU A 68 -26.06 4.76 -11.30
C LEU A 68 -26.26 5.89 -12.32
N SER A 69 -25.36 6.88 -12.34
CA SER A 69 -25.58 8.12 -13.08
C SER A 69 -24.82 8.24 -14.39
N LYS A 70 -23.78 7.43 -14.62
CA LYS A 70 -22.88 7.54 -15.79
C LYS A 70 -23.11 6.43 -16.81
N SER A 71 -22.75 6.69 -18.07
CA SER A 71 -22.66 5.65 -19.09
C SER A 71 -21.47 4.73 -18.82
N PHE A 72 -21.51 3.50 -19.36
CA PHE A 72 -20.38 2.58 -19.21
C PHE A 72 -19.08 3.14 -19.82
N GLU A 73 -19.17 3.81 -20.96
CA GLU A 73 -18.04 4.50 -21.59
C GLU A 73 -17.40 5.54 -20.66
N GLN A 74 -18.22 6.36 -19.99
CA GLN A 74 -17.74 7.35 -19.02
C GLN A 74 -17.06 6.70 -17.81
N LEU A 75 -17.63 5.60 -17.31
CA LEU A 75 -17.04 4.83 -16.21
C LEU A 75 -15.71 4.21 -16.62
N TRP A 76 -15.65 3.61 -17.81
CA TRP A 76 -14.44 3.02 -18.35
C TRP A 76 -13.34 4.08 -18.49
N HIS A 77 -13.63 5.20 -19.17
CA HIS A 77 -12.67 6.28 -19.31
C HIS A 77 -12.19 6.83 -17.96
N SER A 78 -13.04 6.82 -16.91
CA SER A 78 -12.61 7.30 -15.59
C SER A 78 -11.52 6.44 -14.92
N VAL A 79 -11.53 5.12 -15.17
CA VAL A 79 -10.57 4.16 -14.61
C VAL A 79 -9.26 4.12 -15.41
N TRP A 80 -9.33 4.17 -16.75
CA TRP A 80 -8.13 4.03 -17.62
C TRP A 80 -7.62 5.34 -18.24
N GLY A 81 -8.36 6.44 -18.18
CA GLY A 81 -8.00 7.72 -18.83
C GLY A 81 -7.86 7.60 -20.35
N GLU A 82 -7.14 8.54 -20.97
CA GLU A 82 -6.90 8.59 -22.44
C GLU A 82 -6.15 7.36 -22.99
N SER A 83 -5.47 6.61 -22.11
CA SER A 83 -4.86 5.33 -22.46
C SER A 83 -5.89 4.23 -22.79
N SER A 84 -7.20 4.53 -22.66
CA SER A 84 -8.33 3.72 -23.11
C SER A 84 -8.44 3.57 -24.64
N SER A 85 -7.48 4.09 -25.42
CA SER A 85 -7.49 3.92 -26.87
C SER A 85 -7.72 2.44 -27.23
N VAL A 86 -8.82 2.22 -27.93
CA VAL A 86 -9.64 1.01 -27.97
C VAL A 86 -8.89 -0.27 -28.36
N LYS A 87 -7.63 -0.22 -28.82
CA LYS A 87 -6.93 -1.39 -29.39
C LYS A 87 -6.36 -2.38 -28.38
N SER A 88 -5.87 -1.98 -27.21
CA SER A 88 -5.28 -2.94 -26.24
C SER A 88 -6.30 -3.62 -25.33
N HIS A 89 -7.45 -2.98 -25.10
CA HIS A 89 -8.50 -3.47 -24.19
C HIS A 89 -9.87 -3.65 -24.83
N LYS A 90 -10.00 -3.64 -26.18
CA LYS A 90 -11.31 -3.73 -26.87
C LYS A 90 -12.16 -4.89 -26.38
N ASN A 91 -11.56 -6.08 -26.33
CA ASN A 91 -12.27 -7.30 -25.97
C ASN A 91 -12.74 -7.27 -24.51
N ASP A 92 -11.92 -6.68 -23.61
CA ASP A 92 -12.29 -6.49 -22.21
C ASP A 92 -13.41 -5.44 -22.07
N TYR A 93 -13.36 -4.35 -22.84
CA TYR A 93 -14.41 -3.33 -22.90
C TYR A 93 -15.75 -3.94 -23.34
N ASP A 94 -15.79 -4.56 -24.52
CA ASP A 94 -17.02 -5.08 -25.13
C ASP A 94 -17.68 -6.15 -24.24
N SER A 95 -16.87 -7.00 -23.61
CA SER A 95 -17.33 -8.02 -22.67
C SER A 95 -17.91 -7.40 -21.40
N SER A 96 -17.25 -6.36 -20.87
CA SER A 96 -17.67 -5.69 -19.64
C SER A 96 -18.92 -4.84 -19.85
N ASP A 97 -19.03 -4.15 -20.99
CA ASP A 97 -20.19 -3.34 -21.36
C ASP A 97 -21.45 -4.21 -21.48
N LYS A 98 -21.35 -5.37 -22.16
CA LYS A 98 -22.45 -6.34 -22.22
C LYS A 98 -22.93 -6.79 -20.85
N LYS A 99 -22.01 -7.05 -19.92
CA LYS A 99 -22.37 -7.42 -18.53
C LYS A 99 -23.02 -6.27 -17.78
N PHE A 100 -22.50 -5.06 -17.94
CA PHE A 100 -23.07 -3.87 -17.33
C PHE A 100 -24.51 -3.62 -17.82
N ILE A 101 -24.78 -3.77 -19.12
CA ILE A 101 -26.12 -3.65 -19.71
C ILE A 101 -27.10 -4.64 -19.05
N ILE A 102 -26.70 -5.89 -18.85
CA ILE A 102 -27.56 -6.93 -18.24
C ILE A 102 -28.01 -6.55 -16.82
N ILE A 103 -27.16 -5.87 -16.05
CA ILE A 103 -27.45 -5.52 -14.65
C ILE A 103 -27.95 -4.09 -14.46
N LYS A 104 -27.87 -3.24 -15.50
CA LYS A 104 -28.11 -1.78 -15.40
C LYS A 104 -29.45 -1.44 -14.74
N ASP A 105 -30.52 -2.10 -15.17
CA ASP A 105 -31.87 -1.84 -14.64
C ASP A 105 -32.06 -2.37 -13.20
N ARG A 106 -31.21 -3.31 -12.77
CA ARG A 106 -31.23 -3.91 -11.43
C ARG A 106 -30.31 -3.17 -10.45
N LEU A 107 -29.37 -2.36 -10.94
CA LEU A 107 -28.40 -1.63 -10.11
C LEU A 107 -29.04 -0.79 -8.98
N PRO A 108 -30.15 -0.04 -9.20
CA PRO A 108 -30.77 0.72 -8.13
C PRO A 108 -31.18 -0.12 -6.91
N GLU A 109 -31.85 -1.25 -7.13
CA GLU A 109 -32.28 -2.15 -6.05
C GLU A 109 -31.11 -2.95 -5.46
N LEU A 110 -30.13 -3.36 -6.29
CA LEU A 110 -28.92 -4.03 -5.81
C LEU A 110 -28.12 -3.13 -4.87
N ILE A 111 -27.95 -1.84 -5.21
CA ILE A 111 -27.23 -0.86 -4.38
C ILE A 111 -28.00 -0.56 -3.10
N LYS A 112 -29.32 -0.36 -3.20
CA LYS A 112 -30.19 -0.14 -2.02
C LYS A 112 -30.10 -1.30 -1.02
N SER A 113 -29.99 -2.54 -1.52
CA SER A 113 -29.83 -3.74 -0.69
C SER A 113 -28.39 -3.96 -0.21
N ASN A 114 -27.40 -3.28 -0.81
CA ASN A 114 -25.98 -3.42 -0.53
C ASN A 114 -25.28 -2.05 -0.37
N PRO A 115 -25.75 -1.21 0.58
CA PRO A 115 -25.18 0.11 0.77
C PRO A 115 -23.73 -0.01 1.25
N THR A 116 -22.86 0.84 0.73
CA THR A 116 -21.49 0.95 1.22
C THR A 116 -21.38 1.93 2.38
N LYS A 117 -20.52 1.60 3.34
CA LYS A 117 -20.11 2.50 4.42
C LYS A 117 -18.89 3.35 4.07
N TRP A 118 -18.23 3.08 2.93
CA TRP A 118 -16.96 3.69 2.59
C TRP A 118 -17.16 5.02 1.88
N THR A 119 -16.63 6.08 2.47
CA THR A 119 -16.55 7.41 1.84
C THR A 119 -15.31 7.55 0.96
N GLU A 120 -14.30 6.71 1.20
CA GLU A 120 -12.99 6.80 0.55
C GLU A 120 -12.44 5.41 0.13
N PRO A 121 -11.62 5.31 -0.94
CA PRO A 121 -10.99 4.06 -1.34
C PRO A 121 -9.96 3.56 -0.32
N GLU A 122 -9.42 2.35 -0.55
CA GLU A 122 -8.45 1.74 0.35
C GLU A 122 -7.16 2.56 0.47
N TRP A 123 -6.70 2.73 1.71
CA TRP A 123 -5.35 3.17 2.03
C TRP A 123 -4.41 1.98 2.24
N GLY A 124 -3.14 2.15 1.90
CA GLY A 124 -2.12 1.13 2.12
C GLY A 124 -0.71 1.64 1.82
N PHE A 125 0.24 0.72 1.82
CA PHE A 125 1.63 1.02 1.47
C PHE A 125 1.83 1.15 -0.04
N PRO A 126 2.76 2.01 -0.49
CA PRO A 126 3.21 2.01 -1.87
C PRO A 126 3.71 0.63 -2.29
N LYS A 127 3.30 0.16 -3.46
CA LYS A 127 3.62 -1.15 -4.01
C LYS A 127 3.27 -1.19 -5.49
N GLY A 128 3.91 -2.08 -6.22
CA GLY A 128 3.45 -2.42 -7.56
C GLY A 128 3.99 -3.75 -8.04
N ARG A 129 3.99 -3.94 -9.36
CA ARG A 129 4.29 -5.23 -9.97
C ARG A 129 5.74 -5.25 -10.43
N ARG A 130 6.41 -6.37 -10.13
CA ARG A 130 7.77 -6.61 -10.58
C ARG A 130 7.81 -6.78 -12.10
N ASN A 131 8.69 -6.04 -12.75
CA ASN A 131 8.99 -6.22 -14.16
C ASN A 131 9.81 -7.49 -14.41
N PRO A 132 9.76 -8.07 -15.62
CA PRO A 132 10.67 -9.16 -15.99
C PRO A 132 12.12 -8.79 -15.69
N HIS A 133 12.86 -9.71 -15.07
CA HIS A 133 14.28 -9.56 -14.69
C HIS A 133 14.59 -8.47 -13.64
N GLU A 134 13.58 -7.82 -13.06
CA GLU A 134 13.75 -6.89 -11.94
C GLU A 134 13.88 -7.64 -10.61
N SER A 135 14.76 -7.19 -9.70
CA SER A 135 14.83 -7.73 -8.34
C SER A 135 13.69 -7.18 -7.48
N ASP A 136 13.27 -7.91 -6.44
CA ASP A 136 12.17 -7.49 -5.57
C ASP A 136 12.40 -6.11 -4.92
N ILE A 137 13.63 -5.81 -4.49
CA ILE A 137 13.99 -4.52 -3.88
C ILE A 137 14.00 -3.38 -4.91
N ASN A 138 14.46 -3.64 -6.15
CA ASN A 138 14.47 -2.63 -7.19
C ASN A 138 13.04 -2.30 -7.64
N CYS A 139 12.17 -3.30 -7.74
CA CYS A 139 10.74 -3.11 -7.95
C CYS A 139 10.14 -2.25 -6.85
N ALA A 140 10.34 -2.62 -5.57
CA ALA A 140 9.80 -1.85 -4.46
C ALA A 140 10.29 -0.39 -4.47
N THR A 141 11.57 -0.17 -4.81
CA THR A 141 12.15 1.17 -4.93
C THR A 141 11.49 1.97 -6.06
N ARG A 142 11.42 1.40 -7.27
CA ARG A 142 10.81 2.06 -8.43
C ARG A 142 9.35 2.40 -8.19
N GLU A 143 8.55 1.43 -7.75
CA GLU A 143 7.11 1.61 -7.49
C GLU A 143 6.87 2.66 -6.39
N PHE A 144 7.68 2.64 -5.33
CA PHE A 144 7.62 3.67 -4.30
C PHE A 144 7.88 5.06 -4.88
N GLN A 145 8.88 5.22 -5.74
CA GLN A 145 9.16 6.51 -6.38
C GLN A 145 8.02 6.94 -7.33
N GLU A 146 7.46 6.01 -8.11
CA GLU A 146 6.34 6.27 -9.02
C GLU A 146 5.07 6.74 -8.28
N GLU A 147 4.69 6.03 -7.20
CA GLU A 147 3.46 6.30 -6.45
C GLU A 147 3.59 7.45 -5.44
N THR A 148 4.80 7.80 -4.99
CA THR A 148 5.01 8.87 -3.98
C THR A 148 5.63 10.14 -4.53
N GLY A 149 6.27 10.09 -5.69
CA GLY A 149 7.06 11.20 -6.23
C GLY A 149 8.41 11.43 -5.53
N LEU A 150 8.71 10.69 -4.46
CA LEU A 150 9.98 10.79 -3.74
C LEU A 150 11.14 10.27 -4.60
N LYS A 151 12.30 10.90 -4.46
CA LYS A 151 13.53 10.51 -5.14
C LYS A 151 14.35 9.59 -4.26
N ARG A 152 15.25 8.83 -4.87
CA ARG A 152 16.15 7.91 -4.16
C ARG A 152 16.98 8.60 -3.06
N THR A 153 17.24 9.89 -3.19
CA THR A 153 17.96 10.72 -2.21
C THR A 153 17.14 11.04 -0.96
N ASP A 154 15.82 10.91 -1.02
CA ASP A 154 14.91 11.37 0.04
C ASP A 154 14.71 10.30 1.11
N PHE A 155 15.12 9.06 0.84
CA PHE A 155 14.96 7.93 1.74
C PHE A 155 16.17 6.99 1.73
N THR A 156 16.37 6.29 2.84
CA THR A 156 17.38 5.25 3.01
C THR A 156 16.71 3.93 3.37
N ILE A 157 16.89 2.93 2.52
CA ILE A 157 16.41 1.57 2.77
C ILE A 157 17.28 0.94 3.86
N ILE A 158 16.65 0.40 4.90
CA ILE A 158 17.32 -0.32 5.98
C ILE A 158 17.87 -1.64 5.44
N GLN A 159 19.20 -1.74 5.38
CA GLN A 159 19.90 -2.93 4.92
C GLN A 159 19.92 -4.03 5.99
N ASN A 160 20.32 -5.24 5.59
CA ASN A 160 20.46 -6.41 6.48
C ASN A 160 19.15 -6.78 7.22
N THR A 161 18.00 -6.49 6.61
CA THR A 161 16.69 -6.90 7.11
C THR A 161 16.01 -7.80 6.08
N TYR A 162 15.27 -8.79 6.57
CA TYR A 162 14.37 -9.56 5.69
C TYR A 162 13.11 -8.73 5.39
N PRO A 163 12.58 -8.78 4.15
CA PRO A 163 11.34 -8.11 3.84
C PRO A 163 10.19 -8.67 4.66
N ILE A 164 9.31 -7.80 5.15
CA ILE A 164 8.06 -8.21 5.78
C ILE A 164 7.11 -8.62 4.66
N SER A 165 6.55 -9.82 4.70
CA SER A 165 5.68 -10.31 3.63
C SER A 165 4.26 -10.55 4.10
N GLU A 166 3.27 -10.21 3.27
CA GLU A 166 1.89 -10.67 3.41
C GLU A 166 1.54 -11.59 2.22
N THR A 167 0.79 -12.65 2.50
CA THR A 167 0.23 -13.54 1.49
C THR A 167 -1.27 -13.61 1.68
N PHE A 168 -2.03 -13.46 0.59
CA PHE A 168 -3.48 -13.45 0.63
C PHE A 168 -4.06 -13.94 -0.71
N PHE A 169 -5.31 -14.36 -0.70
CA PHE A 169 -6.05 -14.66 -1.93
C PHE A 169 -6.75 -13.41 -2.42
N GLY A 170 -6.54 -13.06 -3.69
CA GLY A 170 -7.34 -12.04 -4.36
C GLY A 170 -8.76 -12.55 -4.63
N SER A 171 -9.66 -11.64 -4.98
CA SER A 171 -11.04 -11.96 -5.40
C SER A 171 -11.10 -12.96 -6.55
N ASN A 172 -10.07 -12.98 -7.39
CA ASN A 172 -9.87 -13.92 -8.50
C ASN A 172 -9.30 -15.30 -8.10
N GLN A 173 -9.22 -15.61 -6.79
CA GLN A 173 -8.63 -16.84 -6.24
C GLN A 173 -7.14 -17.04 -6.56
N VAL A 174 -6.48 -16.00 -7.06
CA VAL A 174 -5.02 -16.02 -7.25
C VAL A 174 -4.36 -15.73 -5.91
N HIS A 175 -3.34 -16.50 -5.58
CA HIS A 175 -2.52 -16.30 -4.41
C HIS A 175 -1.50 -15.18 -4.67
N TYR A 176 -1.60 -14.09 -3.93
CA TYR A 176 -0.71 -12.94 -4.00
C TYR A 176 0.28 -12.96 -2.84
N CYS A 177 1.47 -12.42 -3.10
CA CYS A 177 2.49 -12.15 -2.08
C CYS A 177 3.01 -10.73 -2.29
N HIS A 178 2.89 -9.88 -1.27
CA HIS A 178 3.61 -8.61 -1.24
C HIS A 178 4.82 -8.74 -0.32
N LYS A 179 5.97 -8.23 -0.79
CA LYS A 179 7.20 -8.11 0.00
C LYS A 179 7.47 -6.63 0.25
N TYR A 180 7.48 -6.25 1.51
CA TYR A 180 7.72 -4.89 1.96
C TYR A 180 9.13 -4.73 2.51
N TYR A 181 9.77 -3.64 2.12
CA TYR A 181 11.07 -3.23 2.62
C TYR A 181 10.92 -1.95 3.42
N ILE A 182 11.67 -1.82 4.50
CA ILE A 182 11.59 -0.65 5.36
C ILE A 182 12.61 0.38 4.90
N ALA A 183 12.15 1.61 4.72
CA ALA A 183 12.99 2.76 4.47
C ALA A 183 12.69 3.88 5.48
N ILE A 184 13.68 4.71 5.74
CA ILE A 184 13.58 5.90 6.59
C ILE A 184 13.79 7.16 5.76
N CYS A 185 12.99 8.19 6.02
CA CYS A 185 13.12 9.51 5.42
C CYS A 185 13.60 10.51 6.48
N ASN A 186 14.18 11.63 6.05
CA ASN A 186 14.39 12.75 6.96
C ASN A 186 13.03 13.33 7.38
N THR A 187 12.93 13.85 8.61
CA THR A 187 11.72 14.48 9.14
C THR A 187 11.25 15.69 8.34
N SER A 188 12.12 16.30 7.52
CA SER A 188 11.76 17.42 6.63
C SER A 188 11.17 16.98 5.29
N VAL A 189 11.05 15.67 5.03
CA VAL A 189 10.51 15.16 3.76
C VAL A 189 9.00 15.22 3.79
N GLU A 190 8.45 16.20 3.09
CA GLU A 190 7.01 16.33 2.88
C GLU A 190 6.56 15.53 1.64
N VAL A 191 5.27 15.19 1.62
CA VAL A 191 4.64 14.47 0.51
C VAL A 191 3.34 15.16 0.11
N GLU A 192 3.13 15.27 -1.20
CA GLU A 192 1.91 15.84 -1.76
C GLU A 192 1.59 15.19 -3.11
N MET A 193 0.33 15.29 -3.53
CA MET A 193 -0.08 14.83 -4.85
C MET A 193 0.57 15.71 -5.92
N ASN A 194 1.42 15.11 -6.75
CA ASN A 194 1.97 15.79 -7.92
C ASN A 194 1.07 15.54 -9.15
N MET A 195 0.33 16.57 -9.57
CA MET A 195 -0.59 16.49 -10.70
C MET A 195 0.11 16.39 -12.07
N GLU A 196 1.41 16.67 -12.14
CA GLU A 196 2.23 16.49 -13.34
C GLU A 196 2.81 15.07 -13.43
N ASN A 197 2.83 14.32 -12.32
CA ASN A 197 3.26 12.92 -12.31
C ASN A 197 2.12 12.00 -12.77
N LEU A 198 2.16 11.62 -14.05
CA LEU A 198 1.14 10.75 -14.66
C LEU A 198 1.00 9.38 -13.97
N HIS A 199 2.08 8.82 -13.42
CA HIS A 199 2.01 7.55 -12.68
C HIS A 199 1.18 7.72 -11.40
N MET A 200 1.47 8.78 -10.64
CA MET A 200 0.77 9.11 -9.41
C MET A 200 -0.71 9.43 -9.66
N VAL A 201 -1.02 10.33 -10.60
CA VAL A 201 -2.40 10.75 -10.89
C VAL A 201 -3.27 9.61 -11.42
N ARG A 202 -2.66 8.60 -12.05
CA ARG A 202 -3.40 7.45 -12.56
C ARG A 202 -3.87 6.52 -11.45
N GLU A 203 -3.07 6.32 -10.41
CA GLU A 203 -3.29 5.24 -9.44
C GLU A 203 -3.60 5.74 -8.02
N ILE A 204 -3.16 6.94 -7.68
CA ILE A 204 -3.18 7.50 -6.33
C ILE A 204 -4.21 8.62 -6.23
N GLY A 205 -5.07 8.54 -5.22
CA GLY A 205 -6.06 9.57 -4.88
C GLY A 205 -5.56 10.56 -3.82
N ALA A 206 -4.71 10.09 -2.91
CA ALA A 206 -4.09 10.90 -1.86
C ALA A 206 -2.83 10.21 -1.30
N ILE A 207 -1.98 10.99 -0.64
CA ILE A 207 -0.76 10.53 0.03
C ILE A 207 -0.62 11.23 1.38
N LYS A 208 -0.16 10.53 2.42
CA LYS A 208 -0.04 11.12 3.76
C LYS A 208 0.95 10.37 4.65
N TRP A 209 1.76 11.13 5.39
CA TRP A 209 2.43 10.66 6.60
C TRP A 209 1.43 10.51 7.76
N CYS A 210 1.29 9.29 8.29
CA CYS A 210 0.32 8.95 9.32
C CYS A 210 1.02 8.42 10.56
N THR A 211 0.60 8.83 11.76
CA THR A 211 0.96 8.10 12.99
C THR A 211 0.49 6.64 12.92
N LEU A 212 1.01 5.77 13.79
CA LEU A 212 0.60 4.36 13.81
C LEU A 212 -0.93 4.19 13.97
N ASP A 213 -1.55 5.01 14.82
CA ASP A 213 -2.99 4.97 15.07
C ASP A 213 -3.79 5.48 13.87
N GLU A 214 -3.38 6.61 13.28
CA GLU A 214 -4.00 7.11 12.05
C GLU A 214 -3.90 6.08 10.91
N ALA A 215 -2.71 5.51 10.70
CA ALA A 215 -2.49 4.50 9.67
C ALA A 215 -3.35 3.26 9.89
N THR A 216 -3.44 2.80 11.15
CA THR A 216 -4.27 1.65 11.53
C THR A 216 -5.76 1.93 11.29
N SER A 217 -6.21 3.17 11.55
CA SER A 217 -7.60 3.60 11.31
C SER A 217 -7.95 3.74 9.82
N LYS A 218 -6.97 4.08 8.98
CA LYS A 218 -7.16 4.29 7.53
C LYS A 218 -7.15 3.00 6.74
N ILE A 219 -6.33 2.04 7.13
CA ILE A 219 -6.35 0.70 6.51
C ILE A 219 -7.69 0.04 6.88
N ARG A 220 -8.46 -0.36 5.87
CA ARG A 220 -9.79 -0.94 6.11
C ARG A 220 -9.67 -2.17 7.05
N PRO A 221 -10.58 -2.33 8.03
CA PRO A 221 -10.42 -3.33 9.10
C PRO A 221 -10.40 -4.78 8.61
N ASP A 222 -11.00 -5.06 7.46
CA ASP A 222 -11.03 -6.35 6.79
C ASP A 222 -9.70 -6.73 6.12
N ASN A 223 -8.79 -5.77 5.92
CA ASN A 223 -7.43 -6.03 5.42
C ASN A 223 -6.49 -6.40 6.57
N VAL A 224 -6.75 -7.55 7.20
CA VAL A 224 -6.09 -8.00 8.43
C VAL A 224 -4.59 -8.14 8.22
N GLU A 225 -4.17 -8.76 7.12
CA GLU A 225 -2.77 -9.01 6.79
C GLU A 225 -1.97 -7.70 6.75
N LYS A 226 -2.53 -6.66 6.13
CA LYS A 226 -1.86 -5.37 5.99
C LYS A 226 -1.73 -4.61 7.29
N ARG A 227 -2.75 -4.72 8.15
CA ARG A 227 -2.70 -4.18 9.51
C ARG A 227 -1.62 -4.89 10.32
N GLU A 228 -1.45 -6.20 10.15
CA GLU A 228 -0.33 -6.90 10.78
C GLU A 228 1.03 -6.41 10.25
N ILE A 229 1.17 -6.16 8.95
CA ILE A 229 2.41 -5.59 8.38
C ILE A 229 2.72 -4.25 9.04
N LEU A 230 1.74 -3.37 9.17
CA LEU A 230 1.89 -2.06 9.82
C LEU A 230 2.37 -2.23 11.27
N LEU A 231 1.73 -3.10 12.05
CA LEU A 231 2.10 -3.35 13.45
C LEU A 231 3.48 -3.98 13.59
N LYS A 232 3.85 -4.91 12.70
CA LYS A 232 5.18 -5.52 12.64
C LYS A 232 6.23 -4.46 12.32
N ALA A 233 6.00 -3.62 11.31
CA ALA A 233 6.88 -2.52 10.96
C ALA A 233 7.04 -1.53 12.12
N GLY A 234 5.95 -1.12 12.78
CA GLY A 234 6.00 -0.25 13.95
C GLY A 234 6.77 -0.85 15.12
N LYS A 235 6.62 -2.15 15.37
CA LYS A 235 7.41 -2.85 16.41
C LYS A 235 8.90 -2.88 16.08
N ILE A 236 9.26 -3.14 14.81
CA ILE A 236 10.67 -3.12 14.36
C ILE A 236 11.24 -1.72 14.55
N MET A 237 10.54 -0.71 14.06
CA MET A 237 11.03 0.66 14.05
C MET A 237 11.12 1.27 15.45
N ARG A 238 10.18 0.95 16.35
CA ARG A 238 10.27 1.38 17.75
C ARG A 238 11.52 0.85 18.47
N ASN A 239 12.09 -0.27 18.01
CA ASN A 239 13.32 -0.82 18.59
C ASN A 239 14.56 -0.54 17.71
N PHE A 240 14.39 0.15 16.59
CA PHE A 240 15.46 0.44 15.66
C PHE A 240 16.38 1.51 16.24
N HIS A 241 17.68 1.25 16.21
CA HIS A 241 18.72 2.18 16.62
C HIS A 241 19.70 2.33 15.45
N PRO A 242 19.71 3.47 14.74
CA PRO A 242 20.66 3.67 13.66
C PRO A 242 22.08 3.68 14.26
N VAL A 243 22.93 2.78 13.79
CA VAL A 243 24.37 2.84 14.08
C VAL A 243 25.00 3.69 12.99
N HIS A 244 25.45 4.89 13.33
CA HIS A 244 26.19 5.73 12.41
C HIS A 244 27.57 5.10 12.16
N THR A 245 27.84 4.67 10.92
CA THR A 245 29.13 4.04 10.56
C THR A 245 30.23 5.05 10.23
N ASN A 246 29.92 6.34 10.28
CA ASN A 246 30.90 7.42 10.14
C ASN A 246 31.18 7.96 11.53
N ASP A 247 32.26 7.49 12.17
CA ASP A 247 33.07 8.23 13.18
C ASP A 247 34.05 7.32 13.95
N LEU A 248 34.85 6.51 13.25
CA LEU A 248 36.10 6.02 13.82
C LEU A 248 37.21 6.07 12.75
N PRO A 249 38.18 7.00 12.84
CA PRO A 249 39.44 6.83 12.12
C PRO A 249 40.04 5.50 12.60
N ARG A 250 40.31 4.58 11.66
CA ARG A 250 41.09 3.38 11.97
C ARG A 250 42.42 3.86 12.55
N PRO A 251 42.82 3.44 13.76
CA PRO A 251 44.13 3.79 14.27
C PRO A 251 45.17 3.18 13.33
N ILE A 252 45.98 4.04 12.72
CA ILE A 252 47.15 3.66 11.94
C ILE A 252 48.06 2.93 12.93
N GLN A 253 48.17 1.60 12.79
CA GLN A 253 49.21 0.86 13.48
C GLN A 253 50.56 1.33 12.93
N HIS A 254 51.26 2.16 13.69
CA HIS A 254 52.68 2.37 13.46
C HIS A 254 53.39 1.03 13.68
N SER A 255 53.85 0.44 12.59
CA SER A 255 54.81 -0.65 12.60
C SER A 255 56.08 -0.14 13.26
N TYR A 256 56.35 -0.57 14.49
CA TYR A 256 57.68 -0.51 15.07
C TYR A 256 58.54 -1.56 14.36
N THR A 257 59.45 -1.10 13.51
CA THR A 257 60.62 -1.88 13.08
C THR A 257 61.69 -1.84 14.18
N PRO A 258 62.25 -3.00 14.57
CA PRO A 258 63.64 -3.07 15.03
C PRO A 258 64.61 -2.93 13.84
#